data_AF-A0A958PNP1-F1
#
_entry.id   AF-A0A958PNP1-F1
#
_cell.length_a   1.000
_cell.length_b   1.000
_cell.length_c   1.000
_cell.angle_alpha   90.00
_cell.angle_beta   90.00
_cell.angle_gamma   90.00
#
_symmetry.space_group_name_H-M   'P 1'
#
loop_
_entity.id
_entity.type
_entity.pdbx_description
1 polymer ?
#
loop_
_entity_poly.entity_id
_entity_poly.type
_entity_poly.pdbx_seq_one_letter_code
_entity_poly.pdbx_strand_id
1 'polypeptide(L)'
;MGSRCDVTAFNIKNLTFDLPFKSLIFDGSEKYFNDIRSSLVKFGFCVLDGQYLLNGSLEPDDSTIALVIASGVCSSQYKKTLETYEKRLDLRSFPVAFVIPEYMPLYEKKKCYEYGCDLLVDWPREMKKMRGLLIGLQFLTSFQKQARNSDDLMKNVAEIRLLTDRRLYHCHLQVSVYGDVLMLGGRVDSLWTKKIVESAASSIPGFNGILSEDLKVVPSSKRITESLSLNAKKIFEEYLPHGLKTVFFYEVDGSLRIDGTIPKYIDIQEIRSKVERLEGLEVLDFRVIANSFQWEQDEQLYNRICRLISESNIRSAGHVELAVCGGQVYVIGHWSSNSNKIRMEMLLRSVKSIKGYNLIDQSKDHSLDSTG
;
A
#
# COMPACT_ATOMS: atom_id res chain seq x y z
N MET A 1 7.67 24.99 -21.50
CA MET A 1 7.64 23.73 -22.27
C MET A 1 8.33 22.66 -21.45
N GLY A 2 7.56 21.93 -20.64
CA GLY A 2 8.12 20.87 -19.77
C GLY A 2 8.30 19.59 -20.57
N SER A 3 9.53 19.10 -20.66
CA SER A 3 9.85 17.78 -21.22
C SER A 3 9.19 16.71 -20.37
N ARG A 4 8.16 16.05 -20.90
CA ARG A 4 7.65 14.78 -20.36
C ARG A 4 8.74 13.73 -20.55
N CYS A 5 9.46 13.39 -19.48
CA CYS A 5 10.20 12.15 -19.44
C CYS A 5 9.18 11.01 -19.35
N ASP A 6 9.01 10.26 -20.44
CA ASP A 6 8.28 8.99 -20.41
C ASP A 6 9.08 8.01 -19.56
N VAL A 7 8.62 7.81 -18.32
CA VAL A 7 9.15 6.78 -17.42
C VAL A 7 8.69 5.43 -17.97
N THR A 8 9.58 4.78 -18.73
CA THR A 8 9.41 3.37 -19.12
C THR A 8 9.23 2.52 -17.86
N ALA A 9 8.10 1.84 -17.75
CA ALA A 9 7.82 0.88 -16.69
C ALA A 9 8.94 -0.18 -16.63
N PHE A 10 9.77 -0.13 -15.58
CA PHE A 10 10.88 -1.05 -15.37
C PHE A 10 10.35 -2.44 -14.99
N ASN A 11 10.47 -3.41 -15.91
CA ASN A 11 10.05 -4.79 -15.65
C ASN A 11 11.21 -5.59 -15.03
N ILE A 12 11.27 -5.62 -13.70
CA ILE A 12 12.34 -6.28 -12.91
C ILE A 12 12.36 -7.81 -13.09
N LYS A 13 11.30 -8.44 -13.64
CA LYS A 13 11.14 -9.91 -13.68
C LYS A 13 12.18 -10.66 -14.53
N ASN A 14 12.92 -9.97 -15.41
CA ASN A 14 13.87 -10.61 -16.34
C ASN A 14 15.36 -10.36 -16.01
N LEU A 15 15.68 -9.84 -14.82
CA LEU A 15 17.07 -9.59 -14.44
C LEU A 15 17.74 -10.84 -13.86
N THR A 16 18.25 -11.71 -14.72
CA THR A 16 19.29 -12.69 -14.33
C THR A 16 20.61 -11.95 -14.21
N PHE A 17 20.99 -11.64 -12.98
CA PHE A 17 22.17 -10.86 -12.66
C PHE A 17 23.43 -11.73 -12.57
N ASP A 18 24.13 -11.91 -13.69
CA ASP A 18 25.59 -12.06 -13.66
C ASP A 18 26.17 -10.69 -13.31
N LEU A 19 26.19 -10.36 -12.02
CA LEU A 19 26.81 -9.12 -11.56
C LEU A 19 28.31 -9.38 -11.47
N PRO A 20 29.15 -8.79 -12.35
CA PRO A 20 30.59 -8.84 -12.16
C PRO A 20 30.86 -8.21 -10.79
N PHE A 21 31.64 -8.92 -9.97
CA PHE A 21 31.85 -8.63 -8.56
C PHE A 21 32.06 -7.16 -8.30
N LYS A 22 31.34 -6.63 -7.31
CA LYS A 22 31.35 -5.21 -7.00
C LYS A 22 31.72 -4.97 -5.55
N SER A 23 32.80 -4.23 -5.35
CA SER A 23 33.34 -3.91 -4.04
C SER A 23 32.48 -2.87 -3.33
N LEU A 24 32.32 -3.04 -2.02
CA LEU A 24 31.69 -2.09 -1.10
C LEU A 24 32.74 -1.65 -0.10
N ILE A 25 32.88 -0.34 0.07
CA ILE A 25 33.80 0.21 1.05
C ILE A 25 33.02 0.44 2.33
N PHE A 26 33.46 -0.10 3.46
CA PHE A 26 32.78 0.05 4.74
C PHE A 26 33.62 0.85 5.73
N ASP A 27 33.08 1.93 6.28
CA ASP A 27 33.71 2.68 7.37
C ASP A 27 32.80 2.72 8.60
N GLY A 28 33.16 1.97 9.65
CA GLY A 28 32.34 1.88 10.85
C GLY A 28 32.96 1.00 11.93
N SER A 29 32.20 0.71 12.98
CA SER A 29 32.70 -0.18 14.04
C SER A 29 32.88 -1.61 13.53
N GLU A 30 33.86 -2.32 14.08
CA GLU A 30 34.16 -3.72 13.73
C GLU A 30 32.94 -4.64 13.87
N LYS A 31 32.09 -4.37 14.88
CA LYS A 31 30.83 -5.10 15.07
C LYS A 31 29.91 -4.97 13.85
N TYR A 32 29.64 -3.76 13.39
CA TYR A 32 28.77 -3.54 12.22
C TYR A 32 29.42 -4.04 10.94
N PHE A 33 30.74 -3.88 10.80
CA PHE A 33 31.49 -4.43 9.66
C PHE A 33 31.26 -5.92 9.52
N ASN A 34 31.45 -6.69 10.60
CA ASN A 34 31.29 -8.14 10.59
C ASN A 34 29.84 -8.57 10.29
N ASP A 35 28.86 -7.88 10.87
CA ASP A 35 27.43 -8.17 10.63
C ASP A 35 27.03 -7.88 9.17
N ILE A 36 27.45 -6.74 8.63
CA ILE A 36 27.15 -6.34 7.24
C ILE A 36 27.89 -7.23 6.25
N ARG A 37 29.19 -7.47 6.48
CA ARG A 37 30.02 -8.36 5.66
C ARG A 37 29.45 -9.77 5.61
N SER A 38 29.12 -10.37 6.75
CA SER A 38 28.55 -11.72 6.79
C SER A 38 27.20 -11.83 6.07
N SER A 39 26.46 -10.72 5.98
CA SER A 39 25.19 -10.63 5.27
C SER A 39 25.38 -10.47 3.76
N LEU A 40 26.33 -9.62 3.34
CA LEU A 40 26.52 -9.26 1.93
C LEU A 40 27.40 -10.23 1.15
N VAL A 41 28.39 -10.86 1.79
CA VAL A 41 29.25 -11.88 1.15
C VAL A 41 28.43 -13.06 0.63
N LYS A 42 27.35 -13.45 1.32
CA LYS A 42 26.40 -14.49 0.87
C LYS A 42 25.71 -14.15 -0.46
N PHE A 43 25.74 -12.88 -0.85
CA PHE A 43 25.17 -12.38 -2.10
C PHE A 43 26.24 -11.99 -3.13
N GLY A 44 27.51 -12.33 -2.88
CA GLY A 44 28.61 -12.10 -3.82
C GLY A 44 29.26 -10.71 -3.74
N PHE A 45 28.92 -9.89 -2.74
CA PHE A 45 29.59 -8.61 -2.53
C PHE A 45 30.95 -8.79 -1.83
N CYS A 46 31.96 -8.06 -2.28
CA CYS A 46 33.22 -7.91 -1.58
C CYS A 46 33.12 -6.68 -0.66
N VAL A 47 33.19 -6.86 0.66
CA VAL A 47 33.15 -5.73 1.61
C VAL A 47 34.58 -5.45 2.10
N LEU A 48 35.09 -4.29 1.75
CA LEU A 48 36.43 -3.79 2.05
C LEU A 48 36.36 -2.82 3.22
N ASP A 49 37.33 -2.89 4.13
CA ASP A 49 37.42 -1.94 5.24
C ASP A 49 37.99 -0.60 4.72
N GLY A 50 37.25 0.48 4.98
CA GLY A 50 37.55 1.84 4.57
C GLY A 50 38.86 2.38 5.12
N GLN A 51 39.40 1.82 6.21
CA GLN A 51 40.71 2.21 6.73
C GLN A 51 41.83 1.87 5.74
N TYR A 52 41.72 0.79 4.97
CA TYR A 52 42.73 0.45 3.96
C TYR A 52 42.80 1.49 2.83
N LEU A 53 41.66 2.07 2.44
CA LEU A 53 41.60 3.18 1.49
C LEU A 53 42.21 4.46 2.07
N LEU A 54 41.88 4.78 3.32
CA LEU A 54 42.45 5.95 4.01
C LEU A 54 43.95 5.79 4.31
N ASN A 55 44.51 4.60 4.18
CA ASN A 55 45.96 4.37 4.27
C ASN A 55 46.64 4.31 2.89
N GLY A 56 45.88 4.45 1.79
CA GLY A 56 46.39 4.35 0.41
C GLY A 56 46.77 2.92 0.01
N SER A 57 46.31 1.92 0.73
CA SER A 57 46.60 0.50 0.46
C SER A 57 45.63 -0.12 -0.54
N LEU A 58 44.60 0.61 -0.96
CA LEU A 58 43.58 0.15 -1.89
C LEU A 58 43.10 1.35 -2.71
N GLU A 59 43.03 1.20 -4.03
CA GLU A 59 42.38 2.15 -4.95
C GLU A 59 41.02 1.57 -5.36
N PRO A 60 39.94 2.38 -5.38
CA PRO A 60 38.67 1.93 -5.94
C PRO A 60 38.83 1.70 -7.44
N ASP A 61 38.33 0.57 -7.91
CA ASP A 61 38.22 0.28 -9.34
C ASP A 61 36.81 0.62 -9.87
N ASP A 62 36.63 0.51 -11.18
CA ASP A 62 35.33 0.71 -11.86
C ASP A 62 34.24 -0.27 -11.40
N SER A 63 34.59 -1.30 -10.63
CA SER A 63 33.66 -2.28 -10.08
C SER A 63 33.08 -1.85 -8.72
N THR A 64 33.63 -0.82 -8.09
CA THR A 64 33.19 -0.35 -6.76
C THR A 64 31.80 0.29 -6.85
N ILE A 65 30.79 -0.30 -6.20
CA ILE A 65 29.41 0.22 -6.27
C ILE A 65 29.22 1.38 -5.33
N ALA A 66 29.65 1.27 -4.07
CA ALA A 66 29.20 2.21 -3.06
C ALA A 66 30.17 2.31 -1.89
N LEU A 67 30.20 3.52 -1.33
CA LEU A 67 30.78 3.78 -0.02
C LEU A 67 29.68 3.64 1.04
N VAL A 68 29.82 2.66 1.92
CA VAL A 68 28.94 2.36 3.04
C VAL A 68 29.56 2.92 4.31
N ILE A 69 29.03 4.02 4.83
CA ILE A 69 29.49 4.59 6.10
C ILE A 69 28.54 4.13 7.21
N ALA A 70 29.07 3.53 8.26
CA ALA A 70 28.36 3.16 9.48
C ALA A 70 29.03 3.85 10.67
N SER A 71 28.94 5.17 10.70
CA SER A 71 29.56 5.99 11.75
C SER A 71 28.51 6.67 12.63
N GLY A 72 28.36 6.20 13.87
CA GLY A 72 27.81 6.98 14.99
C GLY A 72 26.41 7.59 14.85
N VAL A 73 25.98 8.30 15.90
CA VAL A 73 24.57 8.60 16.20
C VAL A 73 24.03 9.87 15.50
N CYS A 74 24.86 10.66 14.80
CA CYS A 74 24.45 11.97 14.28
C CYS A 74 25.03 12.36 12.90
N SER A 75 24.32 13.25 12.19
CA SER A 75 24.67 13.72 10.84
C SER A 75 25.99 14.50 10.79
N SER A 76 26.41 15.12 11.89
CA SER A 76 27.68 15.87 11.94
C SER A 76 28.90 14.95 11.87
N GLN A 77 28.82 13.75 12.46
CA GLN A 77 29.90 12.77 12.38
C GLN A 77 29.98 12.23 10.95
N TYR A 78 28.82 11.91 10.35
CA TYR A 78 28.71 11.53 8.95
C TYR A 78 29.34 12.57 8.02
N LYS A 79 29.04 13.86 8.19
CA LYS A 79 29.64 14.94 7.41
C LYS A 79 31.17 14.95 7.48
N LYS A 80 31.76 14.83 8.68
CA LYS A 80 33.22 14.80 8.85
C LYS A 80 33.85 13.58 8.16
N THR A 81 33.19 12.43 8.24
CA THR A 81 33.63 11.21 7.55
C THR A 81 33.59 11.42 6.03
N LEU A 82 32.49 11.95 5.49
CA LEU A 82 32.39 12.31 4.08
C LEU A 82 33.49 13.28 3.63
N GLU A 83 33.71 14.37 4.36
CA GLU A 83 34.76 15.36 4.06
C GLU A 83 36.17 14.73 4.07
N THR A 84 36.37 13.67 4.87
CA THR A 84 37.64 12.93 4.92
C THR A 84 37.81 12.07 3.67
N TYR A 85 36.74 11.40 3.24
CA TYR A 85 36.74 10.60 2.02
C TYR A 85 36.79 11.45 0.75
N GLU A 86 36.09 12.58 0.68
CA GLU A 86 36.07 13.48 -0.50
C GLU A 86 37.47 14.04 -0.84
N LYS A 87 38.34 14.18 0.16
CA LYS A 87 39.74 14.59 -0.05
C LYS A 87 40.58 13.53 -0.77
N ARG A 88 40.14 12.27 -0.77
CA ARG A 88 40.89 11.12 -1.32
C ARG A 88 40.18 10.42 -2.47
N LEU A 89 38.85 10.46 -2.46
CA LEU A 89 37.97 9.85 -3.43
C LEU A 89 37.12 10.95 -4.05
N ASP A 90 36.96 10.93 -5.37
CA ASP A 90 35.92 11.72 -6.00
C ASP A 90 34.55 11.09 -5.68
N LEU A 91 34.01 11.39 -4.51
CA LEU A 91 32.73 10.85 -4.04
C LEU A 91 31.57 11.16 -4.99
N ARG A 92 31.72 12.14 -5.90
CA ARG A 92 30.71 12.43 -6.93
C ARG A 92 30.60 11.32 -7.97
N SER A 93 31.61 10.45 -8.04
CA SER A 93 31.65 9.30 -8.94
C SER A 93 31.12 8.02 -8.28
N PHE A 94 30.78 8.04 -6.99
CA PHE A 94 30.33 6.87 -6.25
C PHE A 94 29.06 7.18 -5.44
N PRO A 95 28.03 6.33 -5.47
CA PRO A 95 26.91 6.49 -4.60
C PRO A 95 27.31 6.17 -3.15
N VAL A 96 26.79 6.95 -2.22
CA VAL A 96 27.09 6.81 -0.80
C VAL A 96 25.87 6.30 -0.05
N ALA A 97 25.99 5.10 0.51
CA ALA A 97 25.01 4.57 1.45
C ALA A 97 25.44 4.88 2.90
N PHE A 98 24.52 5.34 3.72
CA PHE A 98 24.76 5.56 5.15
C PHE A 98 23.89 4.64 5.98
N VAL A 99 24.55 3.82 6.81
CA VAL A 99 23.88 2.87 7.70
C VAL A 99 23.70 3.50 9.07
N ILE A 100 22.44 3.67 9.46
CA ILE A 100 22.06 4.34 10.71
C ILE A 100 21.80 3.27 11.79
N PRO A 101 22.45 3.35 12.95
CA PRO A 101 22.17 2.44 14.06
C PRO A 101 20.91 2.85 14.83
N GLU A 102 19.97 1.91 15.00
CA GLU A 102 18.78 1.83 15.88
C GLU A 102 17.81 3.02 15.93
N TYR A 103 18.27 4.27 16.05
CA TYR A 103 17.42 5.44 16.03
C TYR A 103 18.18 6.72 15.64
N MET A 104 17.70 7.39 14.59
CA MET A 104 18.09 8.76 14.21
C MET A 104 16.83 9.60 13.98
N PRO A 105 16.70 10.79 14.57
CA PRO A 105 15.57 11.69 14.32
C PRO A 105 15.44 12.06 12.83
N LEU A 106 14.21 12.29 12.36
CA LEU A 106 13.92 12.59 10.95
C LEU A 106 14.72 13.80 10.41
N TYR A 107 14.90 14.84 11.21
CA TYR A 107 15.66 16.02 10.80
C TYR A 107 17.16 15.74 10.60
N GLU A 108 17.74 14.80 11.36
CA GLU A 108 19.14 14.36 11.15
C GLU A 108 19.28 13.49 9.91
N LYS A 109 18.28 12.63 9.64
CA LYS A 109 18.24 11.84 8.41
C LYS A 109 18.20 12.74 7.18
N LYS A 110 17.40 13.81 7.21
CA LYS A 110 17.36 14.81 6.13
C LYS A 110 18.73 15.44 5.88
N LYS A 111 19.43 15.86 6.93
CA LYS A 111 20.80 16.41 6.80
C LYS A 111 21.77 15.44 6.15
N CYS A 112 21.64 14.13 6.38
CA CYS A 112 22.49 13.15 5.69
C CYS A 112 22.32 13.23 4.17
N TYR A 113 21.08 13.36 3.66
CA TYR A 113 20.86 13.59 2.22
C TYR A 113 21.44 14.94 1.76
N GLU A 114 21.26 16.00 2.55
CA GLU A 114 21.85 17.33 2.26
C GLU A 114 23.39 17.30 2.21
N TYR A 115 24.02 16.37 2.93
CA TYR A 115 25.47 16.14 2.90
C TYR A 115 25.93 15.22 1.77
N GLY A 116 25.02 14.74 0.92
CA GLY A 116 25.37 13.88 -0.23
C GLY A 116 25.24 12.38 0.06
N CYS A 117 24.45 11.97 1.05
CA CYS A 117 24.02 10.58 1.13
C CYS A 117 23.02 10.28 0.03
N ASP A 118 23.22 9.17 -0.69
CA ASP A 118 22.30 8.70 -1.71
C ASP A 118 21.32 7.65 -1.20
N LEU A 119 21.62 6.99 -0.07
CA LEU A 119 20.78 5.96 0.51
C LEU A 119 21.01 5.84 2.01
N LEU A 120 20.00 6.18 2.82
CA LEU A 120 19.99 5.81 4.23
C LEU A 120 19.48 4.38 4.40
N VAL A 121 20.07 3.60 5.31
CA VAL A 121 19.61 2.25 5.68
C VAL A 121 19.46 2.17 7.19
N ASP A 122 18.23 1.95 7.68
CA ASP A 122 17.97 1.81 9.12
C ASP A 122 18.38 0.41 9.61
N TRP A 123 19.46 0.31 10.37
CA TRP A 123 20.00 -0.95 10.89
C TRP A 123 19.59 -1.21 12.35
N PRO A 124 19.20 -2.44 12.73
CA PRO A 124 19.13 -3.66 11.90
C PRO A 124 17.79 -3.85 11.16
N ARG A 125 16.85 -2.91 11.29
CA ARG A 125 15.45 -3.04 10.82
C ARG A 125 15.35 -3.37 9.33
N GLU A 126 16.24 -2.82 8.50
CA GLU A 126 16.23 -2.95 7.04
C GLU A 126 17.29 -3.92 6.50
N MET A 127 17.95 -4.69 7.37
CA MET A 127 18.96 -5.68 6.98
C MET A 127 18.45 -6.62 5.87
N LYS A 128 17.19 -7.08 5.96
CA LYS A 128 16.58 -7.96 4.94
C LYS A 128 16.35 -7.28 3.59
N LYS A 129 16.26 -5.95 3.57
CA LYS A 129 16.06 -5.13 2.35
C LYS A 129 17.39 -4.67 1.74
N MET A 130 18.48 -4.68 2.52
CA MET A 130 19.77 -4.08 2.15
C MET A 130 20.28 -4.52 0.77
N ARG A 131 20.17 -5.81 0.43
CA ARG A 131 20.54 -6.31 -0.90
C ARG A 131 19.77 -5.59 -2.02
N GLY A 132 18.45 -5.50 -1.89
CA GLY A 132 17.60 -4.83 -2.89
C GLY A 132 17.93 -3.34 -3.00
N LEU A 133 18.16 -2.69 -1.86
CA LEU A 133 18.52 -1.28 -1.82
C LEU A 133 19.86 -0.99 -2.49
N LEU A 134 20.89 -1.82 -2.25
CA LEU A 134 22.21 -1.67 -2.87
C LEU A 134 22.17 -1.95 -4.38
N ILE A 135 21.38 -2.94 -4.82
CA ILE A 135 21.14 -3.17 -6.26
C ILE A 135 20.44 -1.96 -6.88
N GLY A 136 19.41 -1.43 -6.22
CA GLY A 136 18.72 -0.22 -6.66
C GLY A 136 19.66 0.99 -6.75
N LEU A 137 20.55 1.16 -5.77
CA LEU A 137 21.54 2.23 -5.73
C LEU A 137 22.49 2.16 -6.93
N GLN A 138 22.90 0.95 -7.32
CA GLN A 138 23.71 0.75 -8.52
C GLN A 138 23.00 1.23 -9.80
N PHE A 139 21.67 1.14 -9.87
CA PHE A 139 20.94 1.70 -11.01
C PHE A 139 20.91 3.23 -11.00
N LEU A 140 21.10 3.88 -9.84
CA LEU A 140 21.14 5.35 -9.76
C LEU A 140 22.46 5.94 -10.24
N THR A 141 23.57 5.20 -10.15
CA THR A 141 24.88 5.71 -10.56
C THR A 141 24.94 6.04 -12.04
N SER A 142 24.15 5.34 -12.87
CA SER A 142 23.99 5.71 -14.29
C SER A 142 23.21 7.03 -14.50
N PHE A 143 22.42 7.47 -13.51
CA PHE A 143 21.64 8.72 -13.54
C PHE A 143 22.30 9.89 -12.77
N GLN A 144 23.20 9.60 -11.82
CA GLN A 144 23.79 10.59 -10.89
C GLN A 144 24.61 11.70 -11.54
N LYS A 145 25.04 11.58 -12.80
CA LYS A 145 25.74 12.69 -13.49
C LYS A 145 24.86 13.95 -13.67
N GLN A 146 23.55 13.88 -13.45
CA GLN A 146 22.62 14.99 -13.71
C GLN A 146 21.83 15.52 -12.49
N ALA A 147 21.66 14.76 -11.41
CA ALA A 147 20.83 15.16 -10.27
C ALA A 147 21.68 15.80 -9.14
N ARG A 148 21.71 17.13 -9.07
CA ARG A 148 22.33 17.89 -7.96
C ARG A 148 21.32 18.50 -6.99
N ASN A 149 20.02 18.39 -7.28
CA ASN A 149 18.99 18.87 -6.36
C ASN A 149 18.65 17.78 -5.33
N SER A 150 18.51 18.16 -4.06
CA SER A 150 18.14 17.26 -2.96
C SER A 150 16.85 16.49 -3.25
N ASP A 151 15.88 17.14 -3.90
CA ASP A 151 14.58 16.54 -4.23
C ASP A 151 14.72 15.40 -5.25
N ASP A 152 15.63 15.51 -6.23
CA ASP A 152 15.88 14.45 -7.22
C ASP A 152 16.51 13.22 -6.56
N LEU A 153 17.45 13.43 -5.62
CA LEU A 153 18.03 12.34 -4.83
C LEU A 153 16.97 11.66 -3.96
N MET A 154 16.16 12.43 -3.24
CA MET A 154 15.08 11.90 -2.41
C MET A 154 14.02 11.16 -3.24
N LYS A 155 13.70 11.65 -4.44
CA LYS A 155 12.83 10.96 -5.40
C LYS A 155 13.43 9.60 -5.78
N ASN A 156 14.69 9.58 -6.19
CA ASN A 156 15.39 8.36 -6.58
C ASN A 156 15.44 7.33 -5.44
N VAL A 157 15.69 7.78 -4.21
CA VAL A 157 15.61 6.94 -2.99
C VAL A 157 14.23 6.34 -2.82
N ALA A 158 13.19 7.15 -2.98
CA ALA A 158 11.82 6.69 -2.85
C ALA A 158 11.45 5.68 -3.94
N GLU A 159 11.85 5.93 -5.18
CA GLU A 159 11.67 4.99 -6.29
C GLU A 159 12.37 3.65 -6.00
N ILE A 160 13.63 3.63 -5.57
CA ILE A 160 14.31 2.39 -5.16
C ILE A 160 13.51 1.67 -4.08
N ARG A 161 13.14 2.38 -3.01
CA ARG A 161 12.50 1.76 -1.84
C ARG A 161 11.14 1.17 -2.20
N LEU A 162 10.37 1.83 -3.05
CA LEU A 162 9.10 1.31 -3.55
C LEU A 162 9.32 0.13 -4.52
N LEU A 163 10.31 0.22 -5.43
CA LEU A 163 10.64 -0.84 -6.39
C LEU A 163 11.25 -2.08 -5.74
N THR A 164 11.81 -1.99 -4.54
CA THR A 164 12.35 -3.14 -3.80
C THR A 164 11.28 -3.90 -3.01
N ASP A 165 10.08 -3.31 -2.81
CA ASP A 165 8.96 -4.02 -2.21
C ASP A 165 8.29 -4.94 -3.24
N ARG A 166 8.50 -6.25 -3.09
CA ARG A 166 7.95 -7.28 -3.98
C ARG A 166 6.44 -7.22 -4.16
N ARG A 167 5.71 -6.67 -3.18
CA ARG A 167 4.26 -6.53 -3.24
C ARG A 167 3.83 -5.45 -4.24
N LEU A 168 4.74 -4.55 -4.63
CA LEU A 168 4.47 -3.40 -5.49
C LEU A 168 4.94 -3.59 -6.95
N TYR A 169 5.45 -4.77 -7.31
CA TYR A 169 6.01 -5.04 -8.64
C TYR A 169 5.00 -4.89 -9.80
N HIS A 170 3.71 -4.94 -9.50
CA HIS A 170 2.63 -4.81 -10.48
C HIS A 170 2.05 -3.39 -10.54
N CYS A 171 2.51 -2.50 -9.68
CA CYS A 171 2.02 -1.14 -9.61
C CYS A 171 2.72 -0.26 -10.65
N HIS A 172 1.97 0.65 -11.24
CA HIS A 172 2.53 1.71 -12.08
C HIS A 172 2.58 2.98 -11.24
N LEU A 173 3.66 3.13 -10.45
CA LEU A 173 3.85 4.26 -9.55
C LEU A 173 4.63 5.37 -10.24
N GLN A 174 4.16 6.60 -10.06
CA GLN A 174 4.89 7.82 -10.36
C GLN A 174 5.27 8.48 -9.04
N VAL A 175 6.55 8.80 -8.88
CA VAL A 175 7.07 9.43 -7.68
C VAL A 175 7.53 10.83 -8.00
N SER A 176 7.16 11.79 -7.16
CA SER A 176 7.68 13.15 -7.19
C SER A 176 7.92 13.63 -5.77
N VAL A 177 8.87 14.54 -5.60
CA VAL A 177 9.25 15.10 -4.30
C VAL A 177 9.22 16.61 -4.42
N TYR A 178 8.65 17.26 -3.41
CA TYR A 178 8.68 18.71 -3.25
C TYR A 178 9.11 19.02 -1.82
N GLY A 179 10.38 19.40 -1.64
CA GLY A 179 10.98 19.52 -0.32
C GLY A 179 10.99 18.20 0.44
N ASP A 180 10.27 18.12 1.57
CA ASP A 180 10.16 16.91 2.40
C ASP A 180 8.82 16.17 2.28
N VAL A 181 8.03 16.51 1.27
CA VAL A 181 6.75 15.86 0.96
C VAL A 181 6.89 14.94 -0.25
N LEU A 182 6.53 13.67 -0.06
CA LEU A 182 6.52 12.66 -1.10
C LEU A 182 5.14 12.62 -1.78
N MET A 183 5.11 12.90 -3.08
CA MET A 183 3.89 12.87 -3.88
C MET A 183 3.85 11.58 -4.71
N LEU A 184 2.82 10.79 -4.48
CA LEU A 184 2.58 9.49 -5.11
C LEU A 184 1.44 9.61 -6.12
N GLY A 185 1.75 9.33 -7.38
CA GLY A 185 0.78 9.20 -8.45
C GLY A 185 0.79 7.81 -9.07
N GLY A 186 -0.19 7.55 -9.94
CA GLY A 186 -0.18 6.36 -10.79
C GLY A 186 -1.37 5.44 -10.56
N ARG A 187 -1.16 4.14 -10.74
CA ARG A 187 -2.22 3.12 -10.72
C ARG A 187 -1.86 1.92 -9.86
N VAL A 188 -2.82 1.49 -9.04
CA VAL A 188 -2.80 0.25 -8.26
C VAL A 188 -4.10 -0.51 -8.47
N ASP A 189 -4.11 -1.81 -8.19
CA ASP A 189 -5.24 -2.69 -8.50
C ASP A 189 -6.35 -2.72 -7.44
N SER A 190 -6.01 -2.39 -6.18
CA SER A 190 -6.92 -2.49 -5.04
C SER A 190 -6.58 -1.47 -3.95
N LEU A 191 -7.55 -1.19 -3.06
CA LEU A 191 -7.37 -0.39 -1.86
C LEU A 191 -6.25 -0.95 -0.97
N TRP A 192 -6.15 -2.26 -0.83
CA TRP A 192 -5.07 -2.89 -0.06
C TRP A 192 -3.69 -2.54 -0.62
N THR A 193 -3.51 -2.64 -1.94
CA THR A 193 -2.26 -2.25 -2.60
C THR A 193 -1.97 -0.77 -2.40
N LYS A 194 -2.99 0.11 -2.51
CA LYS A 194 -2.85 1.54 -2.21
C LYS A 194 -2.30 1.78 -0.80
N LYS A 195 -2.89 1.15 0.22
CA LYS A 195 -2.42 1.25 1.61
C LYS A 195 -0.99 0.71 1.79
N ILE A 196 -0.59 -0.32 1.05
CA ILE A 196 0.79 -0.81 1.08
C ILE A 196 1.76 0.21 0.49
N VAL A 197 1.42 0.84 -0.63
CA VAL A 197 2.25 1.91 -1.22
C VAL A 197 2.41 3.05 -0.21
N GLU A 198 1.32 3.51 0.40
CA GLU A 198 1.34 4.58 1.41
C GLU A 198 2.13 4.19 2.67
N SER A 199 1.99 2.94 3.13
CA SER A 199 2.73 2.41 4.27
C SER A 199 4.23 2.26 3.96
N ALA A 200 4.56 1.80 2.75
CA ALA A 200 5.95 1.69 2.29
C ALA A 200 6.58 3.08 2.17
N ALA A 201 5.85 4.02 1.55
CA ALA A 201 6.26 5.40 1.40
C ALA A 201 6.49 6.10 2.75
N SER A 202 5.59 5.91 3.73
CA SER A 202 5.70 6.51 5.07
C SER A 202 6.84 5.94 5.90
N SER A 203 7.34 4.77 5.51
CA SER A 203 8.54 4.19 6.10
C SER A 203 9.85 4.72 5.51
N ILE A 204 9.80 5.51 4.43
CA ILE A 204 11.01 6.03 3.79
C ILE A 204 11.61 7.14 4.68
N PRO A 205 12.86 7.00 5.13
CA PRO A 205 13.45 8.01 5.99
C PRO A 205 13.73 9.32 5.24
N GLY A 206 13.38 10.45 5.85
CA GLY A 206 13.63 11.79 5.32
C GLY A 206 12.37 12.57 4.89
N PHE A 207 11.22 11.90 4.77
CA PHE A 207 9.95 12.55 4.43
C PHE A 207 9.12 12.89 5.67
N ASN A 208 8.50 14.07 5.67
CA ASN A 208 7.60 14.55 6.74
C ASN A 208 6.11 14.39 6.38
N GLY A 209 5.79 14.19 5.10
CA GLY A 209 4.42 14.01 4.64
C GLY A 209 4.36 13.22 3.34
N ILE A 210 3.18 12.62 3.09
CA ILE A 210 2.88 11.91 1.85
C ILE A 210 1.55 12.41 1.32
N LEU A 211 1.51 12.69 0.02
CA LEU A 211 0.30 12.99 -0.72
C LEU A 211 0.09 11.88 -1.75
N SER A 212 -1.03 11.16 -1.64
CA SER A 212 -1.40 10.03 -2.51
C SER A 212 -2.71 10.26 -3.25
N GLU A 213 -3.14 11.53 -3.39
CA GLU A 213 -4.38 11.91 -4.07
C GLU A 213 -4.37 11.49 -5.56
N ASP A 214 -3.20 11.55 -6.20
CA ASP A 214 -3.02 11.14 -7.60
C ASP A 214 -2.82 9.62 -7.77
N LEU A 215 -2.78 8.84 -6.69
CA LEU A 215 -2.67 7.38 -6.72
C LEU A 215 -4.07 6.77 -6.85
N LYS A 216 -4.42 6.36 -8.07
CA LYS A 216 -5.75 5.85 -8.41
C LYS A 216 -5.80 4.33 -8.30
N VAL A 217 -6.91 3.82 -7.80
CA VAL A 217 -7.20 2.39 -7.87
C VAL A 217 -7.85 2.11 -9.22
N VAL A 218 -7.18 1.34 -10.07
CA VAL A 218 -7.67 0.97 -11.39
C VAL A 218 -7.51 -0.53 -11.52
N PRO A 219 -8.60 -1.28 -11.76
CA PRO A 219 -8.52 -2.71 -12.05
C PRO A 219 -7.46 -3.03 -13.10
N SER A 220 -6.59 -4.00 -12.80
CA SER A 220 -5.64 -4.57 -13.75
C SER A 220 -6.37 -5.32 -14.86
N SER A 221 -7.44 -6.01 -14.51
CA SER A 221 -8.28 -6.73 -15.46
C SER A 221 -9.36 -5.82 -16.04
N LYS A 222 -9.40 -5.69 -17.39
CA LYS A 222 -10.54 -5.07 -18.11
C LYS A 222 -11.87 -5.81 -17.89
N ARG A 223 -11.84 -6.98 -17.24
CA ARG A 223 -12.97 -7.87 -16.99
C ARG A 223 -13.29 -7.93 -15.50
N ILE A 224 -13.42 -6.78 -14.84
CA ILE A 224 -14.32 -6.74 -13.68
C ILE A 224 -15.74 -6.77 -14.23
N THR A 225 -16.18 -7.96 -14.66
CA THR A 225 -17.57 -8.23 -15.00
C THR A 225 -18.40 -8.54 -13.75
N GLU A 226 -17.75 -8.91 -12.64
CA GLU A 226 -18.42 -9.20 -11.38
C GLU A 226 -18.35 -7.98 -10.45
N SER A 227 -19.52 -7.53 -9.98
CA SER A 227 -19.67 -6.45 -9.02
C SER A 227 -18.85 -6.69 -7.73
N LEU A 228 -18.26 -5.64 -7.15
CA LEU A 228 -17.52 -5.72 -5.89
C LEU A 228 -18.38 -6.32 -4.77
N SER A 229 -19.66 -5.96 -4.74
CA SER A 229 -20.63 -6.48 -3.77
C SER A 229 -20.79 -8.00 -3.87
N LEU A 230 -20.78 -8.57 -5.08
CA LEU A 230 -20.87 -10.01 -5.29
C LEU A 230 -19.61 -10.73 -4.81
N ASN A 231 -18.44 -10.19 -5.12
CA ASN A 231 -17.17 -10.76 -4.64
C ASN A 231 -17.03 -10.66 -3.12
N ALA A 232 -17.49 -9.55 -2.52
CA ALA A 232 -17.55 -9.41 -1.07
C ALA A 232 -18.52 -10.42 -0.45
N LYS A 233 -19.70 -10.65 -1.04
CA LYS A 233 -20.64 -11.70 -0.58
C LYS A 233 -19.98 -13.08 -0.59
N LYS A 234 -19.29 -13.46 -1.67
CA LYS A 234 -18.53 -14.73 -1.75
C LYS A 234 -17.51 -14.85 -0.62
N ILE A 235 -16.76 -13.78 -0.32
CA ILE A 235 -15.84 -13.75 0.83
C ILE A 235 -16.60 -14.00 2.13
N PHE A 236 -17.72 -13.31 2.37
CA PHE A 236 -18.49 -13.51 3.60
C PHE A 236 -19.06 -14.93 3.71
N GLU A 237 -19.50 -15.55 2.61
CA GLU A 237 -20.03 -16.93 2.60
C GLU A 237 -18.98 -17.95 3.06
N GLU A 238 -17.69 -17.73 2.77
CA GLU A 238 -16.60 -18.60 3.23
C GLU A 238 -16.51 -18.65 4.76
N TYR A 239 -16.81 -17.54 5.44
CA TYR A 239 -16.72 -17.42 6.91
C TYR A 239 -18.06 -17.62 7.60
N LEU A 240 -19.14 -17.27 6.91
CA LEU A 240 -20.51 -17.21 7.42
C LEU A 240 -21.46 -17.87 6.43
N PRO A 241 -21.40 -19.22 6.27
CA PRO A 241 -22.20 -19.95 5.27
C PRO A 241 -23.73 -19.78 5.45
N HIS A 242 -24.17 -19.28 6.61
CA HIS A 242 -25.58 -18.96 6.88
C HIS A 242 -25.82 -17.49 7.25
N GLY A 243 -24.77 -16.65 7.30
CA GLY A 243 -24.79 -15.33 7.93
C GLY A 243 -24.90 -14.12 7.00
N LEU A 244 -25.06 -14.30 5.67
CA LEU A 244 -25.29 -13.15 4.78
C LEU A 244 -26.57 -12.37 5.11
N LYS A 245 -27.54 -13.01 5.76
CA LYS A 245 -28.83 -12.40 6.15
C LYS A 245 -28.66 -11.18 7.06
N THR A 246 -27.56 -11.13 7.80
CA THR A 246 -27.26 -10.07 8.77
C THR A 246 -26.24 -9.07 8.27
N VAL A 247 -25.90 -9.12 6.99
CA VAL A 247 -24.89 -8.27 6.37
C VAL A 247 -25.46 -7.64 5.10
N PHE A 248 -25.32 -6.34 5.02
CA PHE A 248 -25.79 -5.50 3.94
C PHE A 248 -24.60 -4.99 3.14
N PHE A 249 -24.71 -5.07 1.81
CA PHE A 249 -23.66 -4.63 0.89
C PHE A 249 -24.24 -3.55 -0.03
N TYR A 250 -23.51 -2.45 -0.18
CA TYR A 250 -23.89 -1.35 -1.05
C TYR A 250 -22.67 -0.86 -1.81
N GLU A 251 -22.74 -0.91 -3.13
CA GLU A 251 -21.64 -0.56 -4.03
C GLU A 251 -22.02 0.63 -4.90
N VAL A 252 -21.11 1.60 -5.02
CA VAL A 252 -21.23 2.78 -5.90
C VAL A 252 -19.83 3.16 -6.37
N ASP A 253 -19.60 3.20 -7.68
CA ASP A 253 -18.38 3.73 -8.31
C ASP A 253 -17.07 3.28 -7.64
N GLY A 254 -16.85 1.96 -7.52
CA GLY A 254 -15.65 1.41 -6.90
C GLY A 254 -15.59 1.56 -5.37
N SER A 255 -16.57 2.22 -4.76
CA SER A 255 -16.75 2.27 -3.30
C SER A 255 -17.67 1.15 -2.85
N LEU A 256 -17.29 0.46 -1.78
CA LEU A 256 -18.10 -0.57 -1.15
C LEU A 256 -18.38 -0.20 0.30
N ARG A 257 -19.65 -0.17 0.67
CA ARG A 257 -20.11 -0.06 2.04
C ARG A 257 -20.66 -1.42 2.49
N ILE A 258 -20.24 -1.85 3.67
CA ILE A 258 -20.68 -3.09 4.29
C ILE A 258 -21.16 -2.78 5.71
N ASP A 259 -22.44 -2.96 5.98
CA ASP A 259 -23.03 -2.86 7.32
C ASP A 259 -23.43 -4.26 7.78
N GLY A 260 -23.24 -4.61 9.05
CA GLY A 260 -23.70 -5.94 9.48
C GLY A 260 -23.40 -6.30 10.91
N THR A 261 -24.01 -7.40 11.35
CA THR A 261 -23.64 -8.07 12.59
C THR A 261 -23.09 -9.44 12.24
N ILE A 262 -21.97 -9.84 12.85
CA ILE A 262 -21.41 -11.20 12.72
C ILE A 262 -21.11 -11.77 14.12
N PRO A 263 -21.01 -13.10 14.29
CA PRO A 263 -20.91 -13.69 15.63
C PRO A 263 -19.53 -13.52 16.28
N LYS A 264 -18.44 -13.50 15.50
CA LYS A 264 -17.06 -13.52 16.03
C LYS A 264 -16.23 -12.34 15.53
N TYR A 265 -15.44 -11.78 16.43
CA TYR A 265 -14.54 -10.66 16.13
C TYR A 265 -13.34 -11.06 15.25
N ILE A 266 -12.84 -12.29 15.38
CA ILE A 266 -11.69 -12.76 14.58
C ILE A 266 -12.03 -12.75 13.08
N ASP A 267 -13.25 -13.15 12.72
CA ASP A 267 -13.74 -13.18 11.35
C ASP A 267 -13.80 -11.77 10.74
N ILE A 268 -14.09 -10.72 11.53
CA ILE A 268 -14.12 -9.32 11.07
C ILE A 268 -12.80 -8.93 10.42
N GLN A 269 -11.68 -9.22 11.07
CA GLN A 269 -10.36 -8.78 10.61
C GLN A 269 -9.94 -9.54 9.36
N GLU A 270 -10.23 -10.84 9.29
CA GLU A 270 -9.93 -11.66 8.12
C GLU A 270 -10.78 -11.27 6.92
N ILE A 271 -12.10 -11.13 7.12
CA ILE A 271 -13.04 -10.69 6.09
C ILE A 271 -12.64 -9.31 5.58
N ARG A 272 -12.39 -8.33 6.47
CA ARG A 272 -11.97 -6.98 6.06
C ARG A 272 -10.71 -7.02 5.23
N SER A 273 -9.70 -7.76 5.66
CA SER A 273 -8.43 -7.92 4.94
C SER A 273 -8.62 -8.53 3.53
N LYS A 274 -9.51 -9.51 3.38
CA LYS A 274 -9.87 -10.09 2.08
C LYS A 274 -10.66 -9.12 1.21
N VAL A 275 -11.63 -8.40 1.77
CA VAL A 275 -12.44 -7.41 1.05
C VAL A 275 -11.56 -6.27 0.54
N GLU A 276 -10.61 -5.76 1.35
CA GLU A 276 -9.69 -4.69 0.94
C GLU A 276 -8.82 -5.08 -0.27
N ARG A 277 -8.65 -6.38 -0.54
CA ARG A 277 -7.91 -6.92 -1.69
C ARG A 277 -8.75 -7.12 -2.95
N LEU A 278 -10.05 -6.83 -2.90
CA LEU A 278 -10.88 -6.89 -4.09
C LEU A 278 -10.35 -5.91 -5.13
N GLU A 279 -10.13 -6.41 -6.34
CA GLU A 279 -9.66 -5.61 -7.46
C GLU A 279 -10.70 -4.54 -7.79
N GLY A 280 -10.28 -3.30 -7.99
CA GLY A 280 -11.16 -2.16 -8.26
C GLY A 280 -11.81 -1.50 -7.05
N LEU A 281 -11.65 -2.06 -5.84
CA LEU A 281 -12.15 -1.42 -4.63
C LEU A 281 -11.30 -0.19 -4.30
N GLU A 282 -11.89 1.01 -4.41
CA GLU A 282 -11.23 2.27 -4.10
C GLU A 282 -11.44 2.70 -2.64
N VAL A 283 -12.67 2.56 -2.14
CA VAL A 283 -13.08 3.01 -0.82
C VAL A 283 -13.88 1.91 -0.14
N LEU A 284 -13.55 1.62 1.13
CA LEU A 284 -14.26 0.66 1.94
C LEU A 284 -14.82 1.32 3.21
N ASP A 285 -16.15 1.41 3.29
CA ASP A 285 -16.88 1.80 4.50
C ASP A 285 -17.37 0.53 5.23
N PHE A 286 -16.54 0.01 6.14
CA PHE A 286 -16.77 -1.27 6.81
C PHE A 286 -17.33 -1.07 8.22
N ARG A 287 -18.64 -1.25 8.37
CA ARG A 287 -19.44 -1.05 9.60
C ARG A 287 -20.02 -2.36 10.15
N VAL A 288 -19.23 -3.41 10.09
CA VAL A 288 -19.62 -4.71 10.65
C VAL A 288 -19.18 -4.81 12.11
N ILE A 289 -20.09 -5.24 12.99
CA ILE A 289 -19.84 -5.43 14.42
C ILE A 289 -19.91 -6.91 14.81
N ALA A 290 -19.11 -7.30 15.81
CA ALA A 290 -19.12 -8.66 16.35
C ALA A 290 -20.03 -8.73 17.57
N ASN A 291 -21.17 -9.41 17.45
CA ASN A 291 -22.11 -9.59 18.55
C ASN A 291 -22.99 -10.82 18.29
N SER A 292 -22.66 -11.95 18.92
CA SER A 292 -23.38 -13.22 18.74
C SER A 292 -24.85 -13.13 19.12
N PHE A 293 -25.18 -12.45 20.22
CA PHE A 293 -26.56 -12.29 20.67
C PHE A 293 -27.38 -11.43 19.70
N GLN A 294 -26.84 -10.29 19.27
CA GLN A 294 -27.51 -9.44 18.27
C GLN A 294 -27.62 -10.14 16.92
N TRP A 295 -26.64 -10.95 16.54
CA TRP A 295 -26.67 -11.74 15.32
C TRP A 295 -27.84 -12.73 15.30
N GLU A 296 -28.06 -13.47 16.40
CA GLU A 296 -29.22 -14.38 16.53
C GLU A 296 -30.56 -13.61 16.45
N GLN A 297 -30.64 -12.45 17.09
CA GLN A 297 -31.84 -11.59 17.04
C GLN A 297 -32.11 -11.06 15.62
N ASP A 298 -31.06 -10.60 14.94
CA ASP A 298 -31.15 -10.10 13.57
C ASP A 298 -31.58 -11.22 12.60
N GLU A 299 -31.06 -12.44 12.78
CA GLU A 299 -31.47 -13.59 11.97
C GLU A 299 -32.94 -13.97 12.21
N GLN A 300 -33.39 -14.00 13.46
CA GLN A 300 -34.81 -14.26 13.78
C GLN A 300 -35.73 -13.19 13.17
N LEU A 301 -35.33 -11.92 13.25
CA LEU A 301 -36.06 -10.81 12.66
C LEU A 301 -36.09 -10.90 11.13
N TYR A 302 -34.97 -11.23 10.50
CA TYR A 302 -34.88 -11.49 9.06
C TYR A 302 -35.87 -12.56 8.63
N ASN A 303 -35.84 -13.74 9.27
CA ASN A 303 -36.71 -14.87 8.92
C ASN A 303 -38.19 -14.50 9.08
N ARG A 304 -38.54 -13.71 10.10
CA ARG A 304 -39.90 -13.19 10.31
C ARG A 304 -40.33 -12.25 9.18
N ILE A 305 -39.46 -11.34 8.74
CA ILE A 305 -39.77 -10.39 7.66
C ILE A 305 -39.90 -11.13 6.33
N CYS A 306 -39.00 -12.05 6.00
CA CYS A 306 -39.13 -12.90 4.81
C CYS A 306 -40.49 -13.62 4.76
N ARG A 307 -40.94 -14.16 5.89
CA ARG A 307 -42.25 -14.82 5.98
C ARG A 307 -43.38 -13.84 5.65
N LEU A 308 -43.38 -12.66 6.25
CA LEU A 308 -44.40 -11.62 5.98
C LEU A 308 -44.38 -11.15 4.51
N ILE A 309 -43.19 -10.99 3.92
CA ILE A 309 -43.05 -10.63 2.50
C ILE A 309 -43.68 -11.73 1.62
N SER A 310 -43.40 -13.00 1.92
CA SER A 310 -43.98 -14.12 1.16
C SER A 310 -45.51 -14.22 1.30
N GLU A 311 -46.06 -13.87 2.46
CA GLU A 311 -47.51 -13.87 2.72
C GLU A 311 -48.23 -12.66 2.09
N SER A 312 -47.54 -11.54 1.91
CA SER A 312 -48.15 -10.24 1.54
C SER A 312 -48.37 -10.01 0.03
N ASN A 313 -48.04 -10.99 -0.82
CA ASN A 313 -48.21 -10.89 -2.28
C ASN A 313 -47.55 -9.64 -2.91
N ILE A 314 -46.52 -9.07 -2.27
CA ILE A 314 -45.76 -7.93 -2.81
C ILE A 314 -44.92 -8.44 -3.97
N ARG A 315 -45.41 -8.21 -5.20
CA ARG A 315 -44.69 -8.59 -6.43
C ARG A 315 -43.60 -7.55 -6.75
N SER A 316 -42.35 -7.87 -6.49
CA SER A 316 -41.22 -7.11 -7.03
C SER A 316 -41.11 -7.32 -8.54
N ALA A 317 -40.58 -6.32 -9.27
CA ALA A 317 -40.25 -6.49 -10.70
C ALA A 317 -39.01 -7.37 -10.90
N GLY A 318 -38.23 -7.59 -9.84
CA GLY A 318 -36.99 -8.36 -9.88
C GLY A 318 -36.57 -8.87 -8.50
N HIS A 319 -35.28 -9.12 -8.33
CA HIS A 319 -34.71 -9.58 -7.06
C HIS A 319 -34.81 -8.48 -6.00
N VAL A 320 -35.34 -8.82 -4.82
CA VAL A 320 -35.31 -7.96 -3.63
C VAL A 320 -34.34 -8.60 -2.65
N GLU A 321 -33.28 -7.87 -2.33
CA GLU A 321 -32.34 -8.23 -1.29
C GLU A 321 -32.79 -7.64 0.04
N LEU A 322 -32.81 -8.48 1.07
CA LEU A 322 -33.14 -8.11 2.44
C LEU A 322 -31.89 -8.35 3.30
N ALA A 323 -31.62 -7.45 4.24
CA ALA A 323 -30.66 -7.68 5.30
C ALA A 323 -31.16 -7.05 6.61
N VAL A 324 -30.77 -7.62 7.75
CA VAL A 324 -31.09 -7.08 9.07
C VAL A 324 -29.82 -6.89 9.89
N CYS A 325 -29.54 -5.68 10.34
CA CYS A 325 -28.33 -5.36 11.12
C CYS A 325 -28.67 -4.45 12.31
N GLY A 326 -28.39 -4.92 13.53
CA GLY A 326 -28.63 -4.17 14.76
C GLY A 326 -30.11 -3.87 15.02
N GLY A 327 -31.02 -4.67 14.46
CA GLY A 327 -32.47 -4.42 14.43
C GLY A 327 -32.93 -3.41 13.38
N GLN A 328 -32.03 -2.90 12.53
CA GLN A 328 -32.40 -2.12 11.34
C GLN A 328 -32.58 -3.02 10.13
N VAL A 329 -33.55 -2.72 9.27
CA VAL A 329 -33.89 -3.52 8.10
C VAL A 329 -33.52 -2.78 6.82
N TYR A 330 -32.74 -3.43 5.97
CA TYR A 330 -32.33 -2.90 4.68
C TYR A 330 -33.01 -3.70 3.59
N VAL A 331 -33.72 -3.02 2.70
CA VAL A 331 -34.40 -3.64 1.56
C VAL A 331 -33.93 -2.94 0.29
N ILE A 332 -33.23 -3.68 -0.57
CA ILE A 332 -32.82 -3.21 -1.90
C ILE A 332 -33.64 -3.96 -2.94
N GLY A 333 -34.12 -3.26 -3.96
CA GLY A 333 -34.56 -3.96 -5.15
C GLY A 333 -35.20 -3.04 -6.18
N HIS A 334 -35.55 -3.63 -7.31
CA HIS A 334 -36.34 -2.97 -8.34
C HIS A 334 -37.83 -3.13 -8.07
N TRP A 335 -38.48 -1.99 -7.84
CA TRP A 335 -39.91 -1.92 -7.58
C TRP A 335 -40.66 -1.79 -8.90
N SER A 336 -41.56 -2.73 -9.18
CA SER A 336 -42.43 -2.68 -10.37
C SER A 336 -43.37 -1.47 -10.36
N SER A 337 -43.67 -0.93 -9.17
CA SER A 337 -44.51 0.26 -8.99
C SER A 337 -44.22 0.93 -7.64
N ASN A 338 -44.49 2.23 -7.54
CA ASN A 338 -44.44 2.96 -6.26
C ASN A 338 -45.42 2.36 -5.22
N SER A 339 -46.55 1.80 -5.66
CA SER A 339 -47.51 1.12 -4.79
C SER A 339 -46.91 -0.09 -4.07
N ASN A 340 -46.04 -0.86 -4.73
CA ASN A 340 -45.36 -1.99 -4.10
C ASN A 340 -44.31 -1.54 -3.09
N LYS A 341 -43.60 -0.44 -3.37
CA LYS A 341 -42.71 0.19 -2.39
C LYS A 341 -43.47 0.64 -1.14
N ILE A 342 -44.59 1.35 -1.30
CA ILE A 342 -45.44 1.79 -0.18
C ILE A 342 -45.98 0.59 0.61
N ARG A 343 -46.38 -0.50 -0.05
CA ARG A 343 -46.81 -1.73 0.64
C ARG A 343 -45.68 -2.33 1.47
N MET A 344 -44.46 -2.35 0.95
CA MET A 344 -43.29 -2.79 1.72
C MET A 344 -43.07 -1.89 2.94
N GLU A 345 -43.16 -0.56 2.79
CA GLU A 345 -43.05 0.39 3.90
C GLU A 345 -44.08 0.10 5.00
N MET A 346 -45.34 -0.09 4.61
CA MET A 346 -46.41 -0.41 5.57
C MET A 346 -46.16 -1.74 6.27
N LEU A 347 -45.70 -2.76 5.55
CA LEU A 347 -45.35 -4.06 6.12
C LEU A 347 -44.24 -3.92 7.15
N LEU A 348 -43.15 -3.23 6.83
CA LEU A 348 -42.03 -3.02 7.75
C LEU A 348 -42.47 -2.24 8.99
N ARG A 349 -43.27 -1.17 8.83
CA ARG A 349 -43.83 -0.41 9.96
C ARG A 349 -44.71 -1.25 10.90
N SER A 350 -45.32 -2.32 10.41
CA SER A 350 -46.15 -3.20 11.23
C SER A 350 -45.34 -4.09 12.19
N VAL A 351 -44.03 -4.24 11.97
CA VAL A 351 -43.16 -5.09 12.77
C VAL A 351 -42.54 -4.28 13.92
N LYS A 352 -43.13 -4.38 15.11
CA LYS A 352 -42.71 -3.63 16.32
C LYS A 352 -41.23 -3.77 16.72
N SER A 353 -40.57 -4.85 16.31
CA SER A 353 -39.16 -5.13 16.65
C SER A 353 -38.15 -4.44 15.73
N ILE A 354 -38.61 -3.77 14.66
CA ILE A 354 -37.73 -3.02 13.75
C ILE A 354 -37.38 -1.68 14.39
N LYS A 355 -36.09 -1.40 14.58
CA LYS A 355 -35.60 -0.10 15.08
C LYS A 355 -35.60 0.99 14.01
N GLY A 356 -35.49 0.60 12.74
CA GLY A 356 -35.52 1.49 11.58
C GLY A 356 -35.43 0.70 10.28
N TYR A 357 -35.78 1.31 9.15
CA TYR A 357 -35.67 0.66 7.84
C TYR A 357 -35.17 1.61 6.75
N ASN A 358 -34.47 1.06 5.76
CA ASN A 358 -34.02 1.76 4.56
C ASN A 358 -34.51 1.01 3.32
N LEU A 359 -35.17 1.74 2.41
CA LEU A 359 -35.63 1.22 1.12
C LEU A 359 -34.85 1.88 0.00
N ILE A 360 -33.99 1.10 -0.65
CA ILE A 360 -33.15 1.57 -1.74
C ILE A 360 -33.76 1.10 -3.05
N ASP A 361 -34.04 2.05 -3.93
CA ASP A 361 -34.65 1.82 -5.25
C ASP A 361 -33.58 1.93 -6.33
N GLN A 362 -33.17 0.78 -6.88
CA GLN A 362 -32.13 0.69 -7.90
C GLN A 362 -32.61 1.07 -9.30
N SER A 363 -33.91 1.38 -9.49
CA SER A 363 -34.44 1.72 -10.82
C SER A 363 -33.90 3.04 -11.39
N LYS A 364 -33.33 3.92 -10.54
CA LYS A 364 -32.85 5.25 -10.95
C LYS A 364 -31.40 5.28 -11.44
N ASP A 365 -30.58 4.30 -11.07
CA ASP A 365 -29.13 4.35 -11.31
C ASP A 365 -28.74 4.00 -12.75
N HIS A 366 -29.62 3.41 -13.56
CA HIS A 366 -29.33 3.06 -14.96
C HIS A 366 -29.69 4.14 -16.00
N SER A 367 -30.10 5.34 -15.59
CA SER A 367 -30.54 6.38 -16.54
C SER A 367 -29.42 7.25 -17.13
N LEU A 368 -28.14 7.01 -16.78
CA LEU A 368 -27.02 7.88 -17.19
C LEU A 368 -26.09 7.31 -18.29
N ASP A 369 -26.23 6.05 -18.73
CA ASP A 369 -25.25 5.40 -19.63
C ASP A 369 -25.71 5.19 -21.10
N SER A 370 -26.77 5.86 -21.56
CA SER A 370 -27.28 5.69 -22.94
C SER A 370 -27.08 6.88 -23.88
N THR A 371 -26.30 7.88 -23.49
CA THR A 371 -25.88 8.99 -24.38
C THR A 371 -24.39 9.24 -24.23
N GLY A 372 -23.58 8.47 -24.95
CA GLY A 372 -22.13 8.62 -25.07
C GLY A 372 -21.61 7.95 -26.33
#